data_AF-A0A971W083-F1
#
_entry.id   AF-A0A971W083-F1
#
_cell.length_a   1.000
_cell.length_b   1.000
_cell.length_c   1.000
_cell.angle_alpha   90.00
_cell.angle_beta   90.00
_cell.angle_gamma   90.00
#
_symmetry.space_group_name_H-M   'P 1'
#
loop_
_entity.id
_entity.type
_entity.pdbx_description
1 polymer ?
#
loop_
_entity_poly.entity_id
_entity_poly.type
_entity_poly.pdbx_seq_one_letter_code
_entity_poly.pdbx_strand_id
1 'polypeptide(L)'
;MNGSQRRMEIFREIAKLALNGRLKEKIDEIPYKFDKSPGGVTAVKNETMVAMGLNPTAGADTELSREVDAALNLEEVEFPLITVNSSICGDCSLGEEERECLDACVCNRESQPSGESRPIIDNGKCLSCGKCIPRCPLGAINDKIEFIPMSRFLDSG
;
A
#
# COMPACT_ATOMS: atom_id res chain seq x y z
N MET A 1 1.12 9.01 -16.11
CA MET A 1 0.10 8.99 -15.04
C MET A 1 0.81 9.27 -13.72
N ASN A 2 0.28 10.13 -12.84
CA ASN A 2 0.89 10.33 -11.53
C ASN A 2 0.53 9.16 -10.58
N GLY A 3 1.28 8.97 -9.48
CA GLY A 3 1.11 7.80 -8.61
C GLY A 3 -0.30 7.67 -8.02
N SER A 4 -0.93 8.78 -7.63
CA SER A 4 -2.29 8.78 -7.08
C SER A 4 -3.35 8.36 -8.10
N GLN A 5 -3.23 8.80 -9.36
CA GLN A 5 -4.10 8.36 -10.44
C GLN A 5 -3.94 6.86 -10.71
N ARG A 6 -2.70 6.36 -10.75
CA ARG A 6 -2.42 4.94 -10.98
C ARG A 6 -3.04 4.05 -9.92
N ARG A 7 -2.91 4.42 -8.64
CA ARG A 7 -3.51 3.66 -7.53
C ARG A 7 -5.03 3.56 -7.65
N MET A 8 -5.71 4.64 -8.05
CA MET A 8 -7.15 4.62 -8.25
C MET A 8 -7.56 3.71 -9.43
N GLU A 9 -6.78 3.70 -10.52
CA GLU A 9 -7.00 2.78 -11.63
C GLU A 9 -6.77 1.31 -11.24
N ILE A 10 -5.72 1.01 -10.49
CA ILE A 10 -5.44 -0.32 -9.92
C ILE A 10 -6.61 -0.75 -9.03
N PHE A 11 -7.03 0.10 -8.09
CA PHE A 11 -8.15 -0.19 -7.20
C PHE A 11 -9.44 -0.48 -7.98
N ARG A 12 -9.72 0.30 -9.04
CA ARG A 12 -10.89 0.07 -9.89
C ARG A 12 -10.85 -1.30 -10.57
N GLU A 13 -9.70 -1.74 -11.06
CA GLU A 13 -9.54 -3.07 -11.66
C GLU A 13 -9.70 -4.18 -10.61
N ILE A 14 -9.11 -4.03 -9.42
CA ILE A 14 -9.28 -4.95 -8.29
C ILE A 14 -10.76 -5.07 -7.91
N ALA A 15 -11.45 -3.94 -7.71
CA ALA A 15 -12.86 -3.93 -7.30
C ALA A 15 -13.75 -4.63 -8.33
N LYS A 16 -13.54 -4.39 -9.64
CA LYS A 16 -14.26 -5.11 -10.70
C LYS A 16 -14.00 -6.61 -10.64
N LEU A 17 -12.76 -7.04 -10.44
CA LEU A 17 -12.42 -8.45 -10.41
C LEU A 17 -12.96 -9.14 -9.14
N ALA A 18 -12.92 -8.46 -8.00
CA ALA A 18 -13.47 -8.93 -6.73
C ALA A 18 -14.99 -9.17 -6.84
N LEU A 19 -15.73 -8.17 -7.33
CA LEU A 19 -17.20 -8.25 -7.51
C LEU A 19 -17.64 -9.30 -8.54
N ASN A 20 -16.75 -9.74 -9.43
CA ASN A 20 -17.05 -10.81 -10.39
C ASN A 20 -16.50 -12.18 -9.93
N GLY A 21 -15.90 -12.28 -8.74
CA GLY A 21 -15.32 -13.54 -8.23
C GLY A 21 -14.06 -14.00 -8.96
N ARG A 22 -13.38 -13.12 -9.72
CA ARG A 22 -12.24 -13.47 -10.60
C ARG A 22 -10.91 -12.88 -10.14
N LEU A 23 -10.86 -12.29 -8.95
CA LEU A 23 -9.66 -11.61 -8.45
C LEU A 23 -8.45 -12.53 -8.45
N LYS A 24 -8.55 -13.71 -7.83
CA LYS A 24 -7.45 -14.68 -7.73
C LYS A 24 -6.91 -15.14 -9.08
N GLU A 25 -7.77 -15.25 -10.09
CA GLU A 25 -7.38 -15.66 -11.44
C GLU A 25 -6.60 -14.60 -12.22
N LYS A 26 -6.86 -13.31 -11.93
CA LYS A 26 -6.48 -12.20 -12.81
C LYS A 26 -5.59 -11.15 -12.16
N ILE A 27 -5.39 -11.21 -10.84
CA ILE A 27 -4.59 -10.23 -10.10
C ILE A 27 -3.15 -10.12 -10.62
N ASP A 28 -2.53 -11.25 -11.01
CA ASP A 28 -1.15 -11.27 -11.49
C ASP A 28 -0.96 -10.56 -12.84
N GLU A 29 -2.04 -10.36 -13.61
CA GLU A 29 -2.01 -9.62 -14.87
C GLU A 29 -2.03 -8.10 -14.65
N ILE A 30 -2.53 -7.62 -13.50
CA ILE A 30 -2.71 -6.18 -13.24
C ILE A 30 -1.40 -5.41 -13.36
N PRO A 31 -0.27 -5.82 -12.73
CA PRO A 31 0.96 -5.04 -12.79
C PRO A 31 1.45 -4.77 -14.22
N TYR A 32 1.32 -5.76 -15.09
CA TYR A 32 1.79 -5.71 -16.48
C TYR A 32 0.93 -4.80 -17.38
N LYS A 33 -0.27 -4.40 -16.94
CA LYS A 33 -1.08 -3.38 -17.64
C LYS A 33 -0.51 -1.97 -17.47
N PHE A 34 0.22 -1.72 -16.37
CA PHE A 34 0.71 -0.39 -16.01
C PHE A 34 2.21 -0.21 -16.26
N ASP A 35 3.00 -1.28 -16.17
CA ASP A 35 4.44 -1.25 -16.43
C ASP A 35 4.92 -2.57 -17.04
N LYS A 36 6.02 -2.54 -17.78
CA LYS A 36 6.64 -3.73 -18.41
C LYS A 36 8.09 -3.94 -17.99
N SER A 37 8.70 -2.96 -17.33
CA SER A 37 10.06 -3.05 -16.81
C SER A 37 10.07 -3.89 -15.52
N PRO A 38 11.12 -4.69 -15.25
CA PRO A 38 11.17 -5.51 -14.03
C PRO A 38 11.01 -4.70 -12.73
N GLY A 39 11.66 -3.53 -12.65
CA GLY A 39 11.56 -2.62 -11.50
C GLY A 39 10.18 -1.98 -11.39
N GLY A 40 9.63 -1.48 -12.49
CA GLY A 40 8.30 -0.87 -12.51
C GLY A 40 7.19 -1.86 -12.19
N VAL A 41 7.26 -3.10 -12.69
CA VAL A 41 6.33 -4.18 -12.34
C VAL A 41 6.34 -4.46 -10.84
N THR A 42 7.52 -4.51 -10.21
CA THR A 42 7.64 -4.71 -8.76
C THR A 42 7.02 -3.55 -7.97
N ALA A 43 7.20 -2.31 -8.43
CA ALA A 43 6.54 -1.15 -7.82
C ALA A 43 5.00 -1.25 -7.93
N VAL A 44 4.48 -1.63 -9.10
CA VAL A 44 3.03 -1.79 -9.31
C VAL A 44 2.47 -2.99 -8.51
N LYS A 45 3.22 -4.09 -8.34
CA LYS A 45 2.84 -5.19 -7.43
C LYS A 45 2.60 -4.68 -6.02
N ASN A 46 3.52 -3.88 -5.49
CA ASN A 46 3.39 -3.28 -4.16
C ASN A 46 2.19 -2.32 -4.05
N GLU A 47 1.93 -1.51 -5.08
CA GLU A 47 0.70 -0.68 -5.12
C GLU A 47 -0.57 -1.53 -5.17
N THR A 48 -0.53 -2.66 -5.87
CA THR A 48 -1.64 -3.61 -5.95
C THR A 48 -1.92 -4.23 -4.58
N MET A 49 -0.87 -4.63 -3.84
CA MET A 49 -1.01 -5.08 -2.45
C MET A 49 -1.68 -4.03 -1.56
N VAL A 50 -1.22 -2.78 -1.60
CA VAL A 50 -1.85 -1.69 -0.82
C VAL A 50 -3.31 -1.48 -1.18
N ALA A 51 -3.65 -1.54 -2.48
CA ALA A 51 -5.02 -1.42 -2.96
C ALA A 51 -5.90 -2.65 -2.63
N MET A 52 -5.29 -3.78 -2.26
CA MET A 52 -5.97 -4.94 -1.67
C MET A 52 -6.06 -4.88 -0.14
N GLY A 53 -5.49 -3.87 0.51
CA GLY A 53 -5.46 -3.75 1.95
C GLY A 53 -4.26 -4.43 2.62
N LEU A 54 -3.20 -4.75 1.86
CA LEU A 54 -2.01 -5.44 2.35
C LEU A 54 -0.79 -4.52 2.42
N ASN A 55 0.25 -4.96 3.13
CA ASN A 55 1.53 -4.26 3.18
C ASN A 55 2.34 -4.46 1.87
N PRO A 56 3.09 -3.44 1.40
CA PRO A 56 3.88 -3.50 0.18
C PRO A 56 5.18 -4.28 0.41
N THR A 57 5.11 -5.60 0.42
CA THR A 57 6.24 -6.51 0.63
C THR A 57 6.62 -7.33 -0.61
N ALA A 58 6.04 -7.01 -1.78
CA ALA A 58 6.29 -7.76 -3.02
C ALA A 58 7.73 -7.58 -3.52
N GLY A 59 8.37 -8.69 -3.82
CA GLY A 59 9.60 -8.78 -4.61
C GLY A 59 9.32 -9.10 -6.08
N ALA A 60 10.39 -9.29 -6.85
CA ALA A 60 10.31 -9.58 -8.28
C ALA A 60 9.49 -10.86 -8.56
N ASP A 61 9.71 -11.91 -7.77
CA ASP A 61 9.10 -13.24 -7.94
C ASP A 61 7.77 -13.40 -7.18
N THR A 62 7.26 -12.36 -6.51
CA THR A 62 6.00 -12.44 -5.78
C THR A 62 4.82 -12.63 -6.74
N GLU A 63 4.02 -13.68 -6.51
CA GLU A 63 2.73 -13.91 -7.16
C GLU A 63 1.62 -13.32 -6.28
N LEU A 64 0.91 -12.32 -6.79
CA LEU A 64 -0.15 -11.63 -6.05
C LEU A 64 -1.36 -12.54 -5.80
N SER A 65 -1.61 -13.53 -6.66
CA SER A 65 -2.69 -14.51 -6.47
C SER A 65 -2.58 -15.32 -5.18
N ARG A 66 -1.37 -15.49 -4.64
CA ARG A 66 -1.14 -16.14 -3.34
C ARG A 66 -1.55 -15.27 -2.15
N GLU A 67 -1.54 -13.95 -2.34
CA GLU A 67 -1.87 -12.96 -1.31
C GLU A 67 -3.37 -12.63 -1.26
N VAL A 68 -4.13 -12.99 -2.31
CA VAL A 68 -5.56 -12.69 -2.42
C VAL A 68 -6.38 -13.30 -1.29
N ASP A 69 -6.03 -14.51 -0.83
CA ASP A 69 -6.75 -15.14 0.28
C ASP A 69 -6.56 -14.35 1.59
N ALA A 70 -5.37 -13.78 1.82
CA ALA A 70 -5.13 -12.91 2.97
C ALA A 70 -6.00 -11.64 2.89
N ALA A 71 -6.10 -11.02 1.72
CA ALA A 71 -6.94 -9.83 1.52
C ALA A 71 -8.45 -10.12 1.63
N LEU A 72 -8.90 -11.30 1.17
CA LEU A 72 -10.31 -11.71 1.23
C LEU A 72 -10.75 -12.14 2.62
N ASN A 73 -9.83 -12.64 3.45
CA ASN A 73 -10.11 -13.16 4.78
C ASN A 73 -9.74 -12.17 5.89
N LEU A 74 -9.62 -10.87 5.58
CA LEU A 74 -9.63 -9.83 6.60
C LEU A 74 -11.02 -9.82 7.25
N GLU A 75 -11.15 -10.53 8.37
CA GLU A 75 -12.37 -10.56 9.19
C GLU A 75 -12.53 -9.26 9.98
N GLU A 76 -11.40 -8.63 10.32
CA GLU A 76 -11.31 -7.38 11.06
C GLU A 76 -10.33 -6.43 10.36
N VAL A 77 -10.49 -5.13 10.62
CA VAL A 77 -9.58 -4.10 10.12
C VAL A 77 -8.25 -4.19 10.87
N GLU A 78 -7.15 -4.49 10.15
CA GLU A 78 -5.83 -4.58 10.75
C GLU A 78 -5.18 -3.21 10.86
N PHE A 79 -5.05 -2.72 12.10
CA PHE A 79 -4.30 -1.51 12.40
C PHE A 79 -2.79 -1.76 12.40
N PRO A 80 -1.99 -0.78 11.93
CA PRO A 80 -2.39 0.52 11.41
C PRO A 80 -2.81 0.46 9.93
N LEU A 81 -3.76 1.32 9.54
CA LEU A 81 -4.19 1.46 8.14
C LEU A 81 -3.15 2.15 7.25
N ILE A 82 -2.09 2.67 7.83
CA ILE A 82 -1.04 3.40 7.11
C ILE A 82 0.15 2.47 6.91
N THR A 83 0.72 2.48 5.71
CA THR A 83 1.88 1.66 5.37
C THR A 83 2.89 2.45 4.56
N VAL A 84 4.13 1.95 4.51
CA VAL A 84 5.26 2.59 3.81
C VAL A 84 5.84 1.59 2.82
N ASN A 85 5.87 1.98 1.55
CA ASN A 85 6.62 1.26 0.53
C ASN A 85 8.11 1.61 0.68
N SER A 86 8.85 0.73 1.35
CA SER A 86 10.27 0.92 1.66
C SER A 86 11.15 1.07 0.42
N SER A 87 10.79 0.44 -0.71
CA SER A 87 11.52 0.61 -1.97
C SER A 87 11.43 2.04 -2.47
N ILE A 88 10.23 2.62 -2.52
CA ILE A 88 10.03 4.01 -2.95
C ILE A 88 10.59 4.98 -1.91
N CYS A 89 10.41 4.70 -0.61
CA CYS A 89 10.93 5.54 0.46
C CYS A 89 12.47 5.56 0.49
N GLY A 90 13.11 4.47 0.07
CA GLY A 90 14.57 4.35 -0.02
C GLY A 90 15.20 5.32 -1.01
N ASP A 91 14.48 5.68 -2.07
CA ASP A 91 14.91 6.59 -3.12
C ASP A 91 14.74 8.08 -2.74
N CYS A 92 14.25 8.37 -1.53
CA CYS A 92 14.07 9.73 -1.06
C CYS A 92 15.42 10.40 -0.79
N SER A 93 15.72 11.44 -1.57
CA SER A 93 16.94 12.23 -1.50
C SER A 93 16.90 13.39 -0.50
N LEU A 94 15.75 13.66 0.12
CA LEU A 94 15.59 14.72 1.12
C LEU A 94 16.37 14.41 2.39
N GLY A 95 16.98 15.45 2.99
CA GLY A 95 17.57 15.38 4.32
C GLY A 95 16.51 15.16 5.39
N GLU A 96 16.91 14.72 6.58
CA GLU A 96 15.97 14.42 7.68
C GLU A 96 15.09 15.61 8.05
N GLU A 97 15.68 16.82 8.13
CA GLU A 97 14.99 18.08 8.43
C GLU A 97 14.03 18.54 7.33
N GLU A 98 14.18 18.03 6.10
CA GLU A 98 13.31 18.37 4.95
C GLU A 98 12.17 17.37 4.77
N ARG A 99 12.17 16.25 5.51
CA ARG A 99 11.17 15.19 5.40
C ARG A 99 9.92 15.57 6.20
N GLU A 100 9.08 16.40 5.62
CA GLU A 100 7.78 16.80 6.21
C GLU A 100 6.89 15.60 6.60
N CYS A 101 7.06 14.44 5.95
CA CYS A 101 6.34 13.22 6.30
C CYS A 101 6.70 12.67 7.69
N LEU A 102 7.91 12.95 8.19
CA LEU A 102 8.33 12.63 9.55
C LEU A 102 7.71 13.61 10.54
N ASP A 103 7.82 14.92 10.26
CA ASP A 103 7.30 15.98 11.12
C ASP A 103 5.78 15.93 11.30
N ALA A 104 5.06 15.54 10.24
CA ALA A 104 3.61 15.42 10.28
C ALA A 104 3.12 14.23 11.13
N CYS A 105 3.98 13.23 11.38
CA CYS A 105 3.64 12.09 12.20
C CYS A 105 3.84 12.41 13.68
N VAL A 106 2.74 12.60 14.41
CA VAL A 106 2.76 12.84 15.86
C VAL A 106 3.41 11.72 16.67
N CYS A 107 3.47 10.50 16.10
CA CYS A 107 4.06 9.33 16.75
C CYS A 107 5.59 9.26 16.58
N ASN A 108 6.15 9.91 15.54
CA ASN A 108 7.55 9.72 15.17
C ASN A 108 8.53 10.45 16.10
N ARG A 109 8.10 11.51 16.80
CA ARG A 109 8.95 12.25 17.74
C ARG A 109 9.51 11.41 18.89
N GLU A 110 8.85 10.31 19.24
CA GLU A 110 9.24 9.45 20.37
C GLU A 110 9.65 8.03 19.94
N SER A 111 9.59 7.71 18.64
CA SER A 111 9.59 6.33 18.15
C SER A 111 10.75 5.98 17.23
N GLN A 112 11.55 6.94 16.79
CA GLN A 112 12.68 6.63 15.92
C GLN A 112 13.86 6.09 16.73
N PRO A 113 14.37 4.89 16.41
CA PRO A 113 15.69 4.46 16.82
C PRO A 113 16.71 5.50 16.34
N SER A 114 17.67 5.85 17.19
CA SER A 114 18.73 6.81 16.85
C SER A 114 19.39 6.47 15.51
N GLY A 115 19.21 7.32 14.49
CA GLY A 115 19.87 7.21 13.19
C GLY A 115 19.00 6.72 12.01
N GLU A 116 17.71 6.41 12.20
CA GLU A 116 16.82 6.07 11.09
C GLU A 116 16.03 7.28 10.56
N SER A 117 16.53 7.90 9.49
CA SER A 117 15.89 9.05 8.82
C SER A 117 14.64 8.70 7.99
N ARG A 118 13.97 7.57 8.26
CA ARG A 118 12.83 7.08 7.44
C ARG A 118 11.56 6.91 8.29
N PRO A 119 10.37 7.14 7.68
CA PRO A 119 9.11 6.89 8.37
C PRO A 119 8.98 5.40 8.67
N ILE A 120 8.82 5.06 9.95
CA ILE A 120 8.54 3.71 10.42
C ILE A 120 7.15 3.74 11.03
N ILE A 121 6.31 2.83 10.59
CA ILE A 121 4.98 2.69 11.14
C ILE A 121 5.06 1.70 12.30
N ASP A 122 4.99 2.23 13.52
CA ASP A 122 4.91 1.43 14.74
C ASP A 122 3.45 1.00 14.97
N ASN A 123 3.20 -0.32 14.95
CA ASN A 123 1.86 -0.90 15.11
C ASN A 123 1.22 -0.59 16.48
N GLY A 124 2.02 -0.34 17.52
CA GLY A 124 1.54 -0.01 18.86
C GLY A 124 1.28 1.47 19.08
N LYS A 125 1.74 2.35 18.17
CA LYS A 125 1.66 3.81 18.34
C LYS A 125 0.90 4.52 17.22
N CYS A 126 0.93 4.00 16.00
CA CYS A 126 0.35 4.68 14.85
C CYS A 126 -1.18 4.79 14.97
N LEU A 127 -1.67 6.01 15.09
CA LEU A 127 -3.10 6.34 15.20
C LEU A 127 -3.88 6.22 13.88
N SER A 128 -3.22 5.80 12.80
CA SER A 128 -3.81 5.74 11.45
C SER A 128 -4.42 7.06 10.94
N CYS A 129 -3.93 8.21 11.43
CA CYS A 129 -4.51 9.52 11.14
C CYS A 129 -4.22 10.07 9.72
N GLY A 130 -3.34 9.41 8.95
CA GLY A 130 -3.04 9.76 7.55
C GLY A 130 -2.28 11.06 7.32
N LYS A 131 -1.93 11.85 8.35
CA LYS A 131 -1.28 13.16 8.20
C LYS A 131 0.05 13.12 7.43
N CYS A 132 0.76 12.00 7.48
CA CYS A 132 2.03 11.79 6.78
C CYS A 132 1.86 11.49 5.27
N ILE A 133 0.70 10.99 4.82
CA ILE A 133 0.45 10.62 3.42
C ILE A 133 0.67 11.80 2.45
N PRO A 134 -0.02 12.96 2.59
CA PRO A 134 0.11 14.05 1.63
C PRO A 134 1.48 14.75 1.69
N ARG A 135 2.28 14.46 2.72
CA ARG A 135 3.61 15.05 2.94
C ARG A 135 4.73 14.23 2.33
N CYS A 136 4.45 13.01 1.86
CA CYS A 136 5.45 12.21 1.18
C CYS A 136 5.55 12.65 -0.30
N PRO A 137 6.65 13.28 -0.73
CA PRO A 137 6.77 13.78 -2.10
C PRO A 137 6.84 12.64 -3.14
N LEU A 138 7.28 11.45 -2.72
CA LEU A 138 7.38 10.28 -3.58
C LEU A 138 6.11 9.41 -3.57
N GLY A 139 5.15 9.69 -2.67
CA GLY A 139 3.97 8.84 -2.49
C GLY A 139 4.28 7.45 -1.93
N ALA A 140 5.38 7.31 -1.19
CA ALA A 140 5.78 6.05 -0.55
C ALA A 140 4.86 5.66 0.62
N ILE A 141 4.24 6.65 1.29
CA ILE A 141 3.32 6.43 2.41
C ILE A 141 1.90 6.41 1.88
N ASN A 142 1.15 5.36 2.20
CA ASN A 142 -0.21 5.15 1.69
C ASN A 142 -1.13 4.60 2.79
N ASP A 143 -2.41 4.89 2.67
CA ASP A 143 -3.48 4.16 3.36
C ASP A 143 -3.80 2.85 2.63
N LYS A 144 -3.98 1.77 3.39
CA LYS A 144 -4.44 0.47 2.92
C LYS A 144 -5.93 0.56 2.56
N ILE A 145 -6.31 0.01 1.41
CA ILE A 145 -7.71 -0.02 0.98
C ILE A 145 -8.30 -1.40 1.30
N GLU A 146 -8.96 -1.54 2.44
CA GLU A 146 -9.57 -2.80 2.90
C GLU A 146 -11.01 -2.96 2.39
N PHE A 147 -11.22 -2.73 1.08
CA PHE A 147 -12.53 -2.84 0.42
C PHE A 147 -12.92 -4.29 0.12
N ILE A 148 -11.94 -5.15 -0.16
CA ILE A 148 -12.16 -6.52 -0.64
C ILE A 148 -13.08 -7.33 0.30
N PRO A 149 -12.94 -7.28 1.63
CA PRO A 149 -13.87 -7.95 2.54
C PRO A 149 -15.31 -7.46 2.39
N MET A 150 -15.51 -6.17 2.13
CA MET A 150 -16.85 -5.62 1.93
C MET A 150 -17.55 -6.20 0.71
N SER A 151 -16.82 -6.61 -0.34
CA SER A 151 -17.45 -7.19 -1.53
C SER A 151 -18.21 -8.47 -1.21
N ARG A 152 -17.72 -9.29 -0.27
CA ARG A 152 -18.42 -10.51 0.20
C ARG A 152 -19.76 -10.19 0.85
N PHE A 153 -19.85 -9.09 1.62
CA PHE A 153 -21.10 -8.67 2.23
C PHE A 153 -22.11 -8.19 1.19
N LEU A 154 -21.65 -7.51 0.14
CA LEU A 154 -22.51 -7.04 -0.95
C LEU A 154 -23.11 -8.18 -1.78
N ASP A 155 -22.40 -9.30 -1.92
CA ASP A 155 -22.90 -10.50 -2.63
C ASP A 155 -23.92 -11.31 -1.81
N SER A 156 -24.00 -11.07 -0.49
CA SER A 156 -24.85 -11.82 0.45
C SER A 156 -26.24 -11.20 0.71
N GLY A 157 -26.55 -10.07 0.08
CA GLY A 157 -27.83 -9.36 0.19
C GLY A 157 -28.63 -9.37 -1.12
#